data_AF-A0A9Q9B650-F1
#
_entry.id   AF-A0A9Q9B650-F1
#
_cell.length_a   1.000
_cell.length_b   1.000
_cell.length_c   1.000
_cell.angle_alpha   90.00
_cell.angle_beta   90.00
_cell.angle_gamma   90.00
#
_symmetry.space_group_name_H-M   'P 1'
#
loop_
_entity.id
_entity.type
_entity.pdbx_description
1 polymer ?
#
loop_
_entity_poly.entity_id
_entity_poly.type
_entity_poly.pdbx_seq_one_letter_code
_entity_poly.pdbx_strand_id
1 'polypeptide(L)'
;MKKNIFILFLGVFFFISFSKAFAKGSVEEDLAGEYFSIAQGYTEIKNYSKAVDYYLKAERSEKYKNAVQYNLAQVYALQKDWDSCLKYIEPLYKKAPENIKISTAYAYALASSGNEEKALLIYEKIYLEDKETPEYFFNYVRLLIIVKKYEEAKELLDESKEKFTQDDDKKTISELEKEIERLLNPPEIKKEVKADTNKKKN
;
A
#
# COMPACT_ATOMS: atom_id res chain seq x y z
N MET A 1 35.08 -31.76 -75.31
CA MET A 1 35.02 -31.60 -73.84
C MET A 1 33.98 -30.54 -73.50
N LYS A 2 32.94 -30.95 -72.75
CA LYS A 2 32.00 -30.22 -71.84
C LYS A 2 31.69 -28.72 -72.09
N LYS A 3 30.48 -28.18 -71.99
CA LYS A 3 29.05 -28.61 -72.05
C LYS A 3 28.27 -27.27 -71.98
N ASN A 4 27.32 -27.01 -72.87
CA ASN A 4 26.33 -25.92 -72.72
C ASN A 4 25.25 -26.33 -71.71
N ILE A 5 24.90 -25.46 -70.76
CA ILE A 5 23.64 -25.50 -69.98
C ILE A 5 23.28 -24.03 -69.67
N PHE A 6 22.39 -23.39 -70.41
CA PHE A 6 20.93 -23.33 -70.24
C PHE A 6 20.45 -22.57 -68.99
N ILE A 7 19.68 -21.52 -69.29
CA ILE A 7 18.98 -20.56 -68.43
C ILE A 7 18.23 -21.22 -67.28
N LEU A 8 18.26 -20.60 -66.09
CA LEU A 8 17.09 -20.57 -65.20
C LEU A 8 17.13 -19.31 -64.31
N PHE A 9 16.42 -18.27 -64.75
CA PHE A 9 15.87 -17.24 -63.87
C PHE A 9 14.82 -17.95 -63.00
N LEU A 10 15.14 -18.24 -61.74
CA LEU A 10 14.13 -18.65 -60.76
C LEU A 10 14.21 -17.66 -59.59
N GLY A 11 13.25 -16.75 -59.55
CA GLY A 11 13.05 -15.89 -58.40
C GLY A 11 12.60 -16.70 -57.21
N VAL A 12 13.21 -16.44 -56.07
CA VAL A 12 12.48 -16.30 -54.80
C VAL A 12 13.17 -15.17 -54.04
N PHE A 13 12.66 -13.96 -54.21
CA PHE A 13 12.80 -12.88 -53.25
C PHE A 13 12.10 -13.38 -51.98
N PHE A 14 12.83 -14.09 -51.12
CA PHE A 14 12.26 -14.62 -49.88
C PHE A 14 11.97 -13.41 -48.99
N PHE A 15 10.69 -13.10 -48.88
CA PHE A 15 10.11 -12.06 -48.05
C PHE A 15 10.83 -11.97 -46.69
N ILE A 16 11.65 -10.93 -46.49
CA ILE A 16 11.97 -10.41 -45.15
C ILE A 16 10.70 -9.70 -44.68
N SER A 17 9.69 -10.47 -44.30
CA SER A 17 8.46 -9.96 -43.70
C SER A 17 7.73 -11.16 -43.12
N PHE A 18 8.13 -11.66 -41.95
CA PHE A 18 7.24 -12.31 -40.97
C PHE A 18 8.07 -12.81 -39.77
N SER A 19 8.53 -11.88 -38.93
CA SER A 19 8.86 -12.19 -37.53
C SER A 19 8.60 -11.04 -36.56
N LYS A 20 7.88 -9.99 -36.98
CA LYS A 20 7.38 -8.96 -36.06
C LYS A 20 6.11 -9.36 -35.31
N ALA A 21 5.53 -10.52 -35.61
CA ALA A 21 4.26 -10.96 -35.01
C ALA A 21 4.39 -12.01 -33.90
N PHE A 22 5.56 -12.64 -33.70
CA PHE A 22 5.72 -13.70 -32.68
C PHE A 22 6.62 -13.34 -31.49
N ALA A 23 7.36 -12.23 -31.55
CA ALA A 23 8.31 -11.85 -30.49
C ALA A 23 7.73 -10.87 -29.45
N LYS A 24 6.60 -10.21 -29.74
CA LYS A 24 6.09 -9.14 -28.86
C LYS A 24 5.54 -9.67 -27.53
N GLY A 25 4.99 -10.89 -27.53
CA GLY A 25 4.47 -11.55 -26.32
C GLY A 25 5.54 -12.23 -25.47
N SER A 26 6.53 -12.88 -26.09
CA SER A 26 7.55 -13.67 -25.38
C SER A 26 8.70 -12.82 -24.81
N VAL A 27 9.02 -11.68 -25.43
CA VAL A 27 10.12 -10.79 -24.96
C VAL A 27 9.65 -9.87 -23.83
N GLU A 28 8.38 -9.46 -23.79
CA GLU A 28 7.86 -8.64 -22.68
C GLU A 28 7.63 -9.45 -21.39
N GLU A 29 7.32 -10.75 -21.48
CA GLU A 29 7.29 -11.64 -20.32
C GLU A 29 8.70 -11.80 -19.70
N ASP A 30 9.73 -11.81 -20.54
CA ASP A 30 11.15 -11.95 -20.15
C ASP A 30 11.66 -10.74 -19.34
N LEU A 31 11.14 -9.53 -19.59
CA LEU A 31 11.60 -8.29 -18.94
C LEU A 31 10.84 -7.90 -17.65
N ALA A 32 9.80 -8.65 -17.28
CA ALA A 32 8.96 -8.27 -16.14
C ALA A 32 9.73 -8.25 -14.81
N GLY A 33 10.69 -9.15 -14.65
CA GLY A 33 11.57 -9.19 -13.49
C GLY A 33 12.46 -7.95 -13.39
N GLU A 34 13.07 -7.53 -14.50
CA GLU A 34 13.93 -6.36 -14.59
C GLU A 34 13.14 -5.08 -14.31
N TYR A 35 11.94 -4.95 -14.91
CA TYR A 35 11.06 -3.82 -14.62
C TYR A 35 10.65 -3.79 -13.15
N PHE A 36 10.35 -4.95 -12.55
CA PHE A 36 10.04 -5.05 -11.13
C PHE A 36 11.22 -4.58 -10.26
N SER A 37 12.44 -5.03 -10.53
CA SER A 37 13.64 -4.61 -9.80
C SER A 37 13.95 -3.12 -9.98
N ILE A 38 13.79 -2.57 -11.18
CA ILE A 38 13.95 -1.14 -11.44
C ILE A 38 12.91 -0.34 -10.65
N ALA A 39 11.67 -0.80 -10.59
CA ALA A 39 10.60 -0.16 -9.83
C ALA A 39 10.88 -0.17 -8.31
N GLN A 40 11.43 -1.25 -7.78
CA GLN A 40 11.89 -1.33 -6.38
C GLN A 40 12.98 -0.29 -6.10
N GLY A 41 14.00 -0.20 -6.97
CA GLY A 41 15.04 0.82 -6.83
C GLY A 41 14.50 2.25 -6.87
N TYR A 42 13.54 2.54 -7.75
CA TYR A 42 12.86 3.84 -7.76
C TYR A 42 12.02 4.09 -6.50
N THR A 43 11.42 3.05 -5.93
CA THR A 43 10.67 3.13 -4.66
C THR A 43 11.61 3.48 -3.50
N GLU A 44 12.79 2.86 -3.43
CA GLU A 44 13.79 3.11 -2.38
C GLU A 44 14.30 4.56 -2.40
N ILE A 45 14.53 5.12 -3.59
CA ILE A 45 14.92 6.53 -3.74
C ILE A 45 13.73 7.51 -3.73
N LYS A 46 12.55 7.04 -3.33
CA LYS A 46 11.29 7.80 -3.19
C LYS A 46 10.81 8.47 -4.48
N ASN A 47 11.27 8.01 -5.63
CA ASN A 47 10.77 8.44 -6.92
C ASN A 47 9.54 7.62 -7.31
N TYR A 48 8.43 7.87 -6.60
CA TYR A 48 7.22 7.08 -6.70
C TYR A 48 6.59 7.09 -8.09
N SER A 49 6.66 8.22 -8.81
CA SER A 49 6.15 8.30 -10.19
C SER A 49 6.87 7.30 -11.11
N LYS A 50 8.21 7.24 -11.07
CA LYS A 50 8.94 6.26 -11.89
C LYS A 50 8.73 4.84 -11.39
N ALA A 51 8.62 4.62 -10.08
CA ALA A 51 8.31 3.30 -9.54
C ALA A 51 7.00 2.77 -10.12
N VAL A 52 5.93 3.59 -10.13
CA VAL A 52 4.64 3.24 -10.74
C VAL A 52 4.82 2.91 -12.23
N ASP A 53 5.51 3.75 -13.00
CA ASP A 53 5.73 3.51 -14.44
C ASP A 53 6.37 2.14 -14.72
N TYR A 54 7.37 1.75 -13.93
CA TYR A 54 8.06 0.47 -14.11
C TYR A 54 7.26 -0.71 -13.55
N TYR A 55 6.54 -0.55 -12.44
CA TYR A 55 5.63 -1.59 -11.96
C TYR A 55 4.51 -1.87 -12.98
N LEU A 56 3.92 -0.86 -13.61
CA LEU A 56 2.91 -1.05 -14.65
C LEU A 56 3.43 -1.79 -15.89
N LYS A 57 4.74 -1.65 -16.20
CA LYS A 57 5.37 -2.46 -17.25
C LYS A 57 5.53 -3.93 -16.81
N ALA A 58 5.87 -4.17 -15.55
CA ALA A 58 6.00 -5.50 -14.98
C ALA A 58 4.65 -6.24 -14.81
N GLU A 59 3.54 -5.50 -14.67
CA GLU A 59 2.20 -6.05 -14.41
C GLU A 59 1.70 -7.00 -15.52
N ARG A 60 2.25 -6.89 -16.73
CA ARG A 60 1.87 -7.73 -17.88
C ARG A 60 2.19 -9.21 -17.70
N SER A 61 3.09 -9.56 -16.76
CA SER A 61 3.45 -10.94 -16.47
C SER A 61 2.60 -11.54 -15.36
N GLU A 62 1.88 -12.62 -15.66
CA GLU A 62 1.07 -13.35 -14.66
C GLU A 62 1.93 -13.90 -13.51
N LYS A 63 3.22 -14.21 -13.76
CA LYS A 63 4.18 -14.63 -12.73
C LYS A 63 4.39 -13.56 -11.65
N TYR A 64 4.43 -12.29 -12.04
CA TYR A 64 4.72 -11.18 -11.13
C TYR A 64 3.47 -10.43 -10.66
N LYS A 65 2.31 -10.71 -11.23
CA LYS A 65 1.05 -9.97 -11.04
C LYS A 65 0.72 -9.64 -9.59
N ASN A 66 0.63 -10.64 -8.70
CA ASN A 66 0.28 -10.37 -7.29
C ASN A 66 1.34 -9.51 -6.59
N ALA A 67 2.63 -9.75 -6.87
CA ALA A 67 3.72 -8.98 -6.29
C ALA A 67 3.70 -7.53 -6.81
N VAL A 68 3.48 -7.33 -8.10
CA VAL A 68 3.35 -6.00 -8.72
C VAL A 68 2.17 -5.26 -8.13
N GLN A 69 0.99 -5.89 -8.04
CA GLN A 69 -0.21 -5.27 -7.45
C GLN A 69 0.04 -4.85 -6.00
N TYR A 70 0.65 -5.71 -5.18
CA TYR A 70 0.97 -5.37 -3.79
C TYR A 70 1.93 -4.18 -3.71
N ASN A 71 2.97 -4.15 -4.55
CA ASN A 71 3.93 -3.05 -4.54
C ASN A 71 3.35 -1.74 -5.11
N LEU A 72 2.51 -1.79 -6.15
CA LEU A 72 1.76 -0.63 -6.62
C LEU A 72 0.90 -0.06 -5.50
N ALA A 73 0.15 -0.90 -4.78
CA ALA A 73 -0.65 -0.45 -3.65
C ALA A 73 0.19 0.27 -2.58
N GLN A 74 1.36 -0.27 -2.23
CA GLN A 74 2.27 0.38 -1.29
C GLN A 74 2.80 1.72 -1.81
N VAL A 75 3.19 1.81 -3.08
CA VAL A 75 3.69 3.06 -3.67
C VAL A 75 2.59 4.11 -3.71
N TYR A 76 1.37 3.75 -4.10
CA TYR A 76 0.23 4.67 -4.07
C TYR A 76 -0.12 5.12 -2.64
N ALA A 77 -0.03 4.23 -1.65
CA ALA A 77 -0.16 4.60 -0.23
C ALA A 77 0.90 5.63 0.20
N LEU A 78 2.16 5.46 -0.22
CA LEU A 78 3.24 6.44 0.04
C LEU A 78 2.98 7.80 -0.61
N GLN A 79 2.23 7.82 -1.73
CA GLN A 79 1.78 9.04 -2.40
C GLN A 79 0.49 9.62 -1.80
N LYS A 80 -0.13 8.92 -0.82
CA LYS A 80 -1.47 9.20 -0.29
C LYS A 80 -2.59 9.17 -1.35
N ASP A 81 -2.34 8.47 -2.46
CA ASP A 81 -3.35 8.17 -3.48
C ASP A 81 -4.09 6.90 -3.05
N TRP A 82 -5.05 7.08 -2.14
CA TRP A 82 -5.76 5.97 -1.53
C TRP A 82 -6.71 5.26 -2.50
N ASP A 83 -7.25 5.97 -3.49
CA ASP A 83 -8.11 5.39 -4.52
C ASP A 83 -7.33 4.38 -5.37
N SER A 84 -6.13 4.78 -5.84
CA SER A 84 -5.25 3.86 -6.57
C SER A 84 -4.74 2.75 -5.65
N CYS A 85 -4.40 3.05 -4.39
CA CYS A 85 -3.99 2.02 -3.42
C CYS A 85 -5.05 0.92 -3.30
N LEU A 86 -6.31 1.31 -3.02
CA LEU A 86 -7.44 0.40 -2.86
C LEU A 86 -7.68 -0.43 -4.12
N LYS A 87 -7.59 0.18 -5.31
CA LYS A 87 -7.74 -0.51 -6.60
C LYS A 87 -6.80 -1.73 -6.72
N TYR A 88 -5.57 -1.63 -6.20
CA TYR A 88 -4.58 -2.71 -6.32
C TYR A 88 -4.58 -3.69 -5.13
N ILE A 89 -4.86 -3.23 -3.91
CA ILE A 89 -4.83 -4.11 -2.73
C ILE A 89 -6.13 -4.89 -2.50
N GLU A 90 -7.29 -4.33 -2.86
CA GLU A 90 -8.59 -4.99 -2.63
C GLU A 90 -8.72 -6.34 -3.35
N PRO A 91 -8.30 -6.51 -4.63
CA PRO A 91 -8.31 -7.81 -5.28
C PRO A 91 -7.43 -8.86 -4.58
N LEU A 92 -6.29 -8.43 -4.03
CA LEU A 92 -5.40 -9.31 -3.27
C LEU A 92 -6.06 -9.76 -1.97
N TYR A 93 -6.71 -8.84 -1.25
CA TYR A 93 -7.47 -9.14 -0.04
C TYR A 93 -8.61 -10.12 -0.32
N LYS A 94 -9.40 -9.91 -1.38
CA LYS A 94 -10.50 -10.82 -1.76
C LYS A 94 -10.02 -12.24 -2.06
N LYS A 95 -8.79 -12.38 -2.56
CA LYS A 95 -8.19 -13.69 -2.88
C LYS A 95 -7.61 -14.41 -1.67
N ALA A 96 -7.04 -13.66 -0.73
CA ALA A 96 -6.36 -14.21 0.45
C ALA A 96 -6.65 -13.34 1.71
N PRO A 97 -7.90 -13.32 2.20
CA PRO A 97 -8.30 -12.49 3.35
C PRO A 97 -7.67 -12.94 4.69
N GLU A 98 -7.10 -14.14 4.74
CA GLU A 98 -6.34 -14.70 5.86
C GLU A 98 -4.86 -14.29 5.85
N ASN A 99 -4.38 -13.73 4.73
CA ASN A 99 -3.00 -13.24 4.67
C ASN A 99 -2.89 -11.92 5.44
N ILE A 100 -2.39 -12.00 6.67
CA ILE A 100 -2.31 -10.84 7.59
C ILE A 100 -1.63 -9.63 6.95
N LYS A 101 -0.56 -9.82 6.16
CA LYS A 101 0.13 -8.71 5.50
C LYS A 101 -0.79 -7.97 4.51
N ILE A 102 -1.56 -8.72 3.72
CA ILE A 102 -2.52 -8.13 2.76
C ILE A 102 -3.70 -7.52 3.50
N SER A 103 -4.24 -8.20 4.51
CA SER A 103 -5.37 -7.73 5.31
C SER A 103 -5.05 -6.44 6.06
N THR A 104 -3.88 -6.36 6.70
CA THR A 104 -3.38 -5.14 7.34
C THR A 104 -3.20 -4.00 6.32
N ALA A 105 -2.61 -4.28 5.15
CA ALA A 105 -2.42 -3.25 4.11
C ALA A 105 -3.77 -2.72 3.57
N TYR A 106 -4.74 -3.60 3.35
CA TYR A 106 -6.08 -3.22 2.90
C TYR A 106 -6.83 -2.42 3.99
N ALA A 107 -6.81 -2.89 5.23
CA ALA A 107 -7.43 -2.20 6.35
C ALA A 107 -6.83 -0.81 6.58
N TYR A 108 -5.50 -0.68 6.46
CA TYR A 108 -4.82 0.60 6.52
C TYR A 108 -5.27 1.56 5.41
N ALA A 109 -5.39 1.07 4.17
CA ALA A 109 -5.88 1.85 3.04
C ALA A 109 -7.35 2.26 3.22
N LEU A 110 -8.18 1.38 3.79
CA LEU A 110 -9.58 1.68 4.13
C LEU A 110 -9.67 2.78 5.19
N ALA A 111 -8.93 2.67 6.29
CA ALA A 111 -8.91 3.70 7.33
C ALA A 111 -8.44 5.05 6.76
N SER A 112 -7.36 5.05 5.97
CA SER A 112 -6.77 6.27 5.40
C SER A 112 -7.63 6.94 4.32
N SER A 113 -8.57 6.19 3.72
CA SER A 113 -9.56 6.70 2.76
C SER A 113 -10.89 7.08 3.40
N GLY A 114 -11.02 7.01 4.72
CA GLY A 114 -12.25 7.32 5.46
C GLY A 114 -13.25 6.18 5.57
N ASN A 115 -12.89 4.97 5.14
CA ASN A 115 -13.70 3.76 5.33
C ASN A 115 -13.37 3.07 6.68
N GLU A 116 -13.36 3.85 7.74
CA GLU A 116 -12.81 3.46 9.06
C GLU A 116 -13.55 2.27 9.68
N GLU A 117 -14.88 2.23 9.58
CA GLU A 117 -15.69 1.11 10.10
C GLU A 117 -15.34 -0.23 9.45
N LYS A 118 -15.09 -0.25 8.14
CA LYS A 118 -14.67 -1.48 7.45
C LYS A 118 -13.26 -1.88 7.87
N ALA A 119 -12.37 -0.91 8.03
CA ALA A 119 -11.03 -1.17 8.55
C ALA A 119 -11.11 -1.76 9.96
N LEU A 120 -12.03 -1.27 10.80
CA LEU A 120 -12.16 -1.67 12.20
C LEU A 120 -12.45 -3.16 12.32
N LEU A 121 -13.42 -3.65 11.54
CA LEU A 121 -13.77 -5.07 11.51
C LEU A 121 -12.59 -5.96 11.09
N ILE A 122 -11.72 -5.48 10.18
CA ILE A 122 -10.55 -6.26 9.74
C ILE A 122 -9.47 -6.27 10.81
N TYR A 123 -9.15 -5.13 11.43
CA TYR A 123 -8.16 -5.09 12.50
C TYR A 123 -8.62 -5.83 13.76
N GLU A 124 -9.90 -5.75 14.10
CA GLU A 124 -10.50 -6.55 15.17
C GLU A 124 -10.29 -8.05 14.90
N LYS A 125 -10.62 -8.51 13.69
CA LYS A 125 -10.41 -9.91 13.29
C LYS A 125 -8.93 -10.32 13.42
N ILE A 126 -8.00 -9.50 12.91
CA ILE A 126 -6.55 -9.78 13.00
C ILE A 126 -6.10 -9.90 14.46
N TYR A 127 -6.56 -9.00 15.34
CA TYR A 127 -6.27 -9.05 16.76
C TYR A 127 -6.86 -10.29 17.44
N LEU A 128 -8.10 -10.67 17.10
CA LEU A 128 -8.76 -11.84 17.70
C LEU A 128 -8.15 -13.17 17.25
N GLU A 129 -7.55 -13.24 16.05
CA GLU A 129 -6.85 -14.43 15.54
C GLU A 129 -5.54 -14.70 16.30
N ASP A 130 -4.80 -13.67 16.67
CA ASP A 130 -3.61 -13.77 17.52
C ASP A 130 -3.50 -12.58 18.47
N LYS A 131 -4.00 -12.80 19.69
CA LYS A 131 -3.98 -11.79 20.75
C LYS A 131 -2.59 -11.58 21.32
N GLU A 132 -1.62 -12.47 21.08
CA GLU A 132 -0.29 -12.42 21.68
C GLU A 132 0.66 -11.48 20.94
N THR A 133 0.33 -11.11 19.69
CA THR A 133 1.16 -10.22 18.87
C THR A 133 0.88 -8.74 19.18
N PRO A 134 1.82 -7.99 19.79
CA PRO A 134 1.59 -6.59 20.18
C PRO A 134 1.27 -5.67 19.00
N GLU A 135 1.86 -5.92 17.83
CA GLU A 135 1.59 -5.16 16.62
C GLU A 135 0.10 -5.16 16.25
N TYR A 136 -0.55 -6.33 16.32
CA TYR A 136 -1.96 -6.49 15.97
C TYR A 136 -2.85 -5.76 16.96
N PHE A 137 -2.55 -5.91 18.25
CA PHE A 137 -3.21 -5.20 19.32
C PHE A 137 -3.12 -3.67 19.15
N PHE A 138 -1.90 -3.13 18.99
CA PHE A 138 -1.72 -1.68 18.89
C PHE A 138 -2.35 -1.10 17.63
N ASN A 139 -2.33 -1.83 16.51
CA ASN A 139 -3.02 -1.38 15.30
C ASN A 139 -4.55 -1.35 15.49
N TYR A 140 -5.12 -2.33 16.19
CA TYR A 140 -6.54 -2.31 16.53
C TYR A 140 -6.89 -1.15 17.47
N VAL A 141 -6.14 -0.94 18.54
CA VAL A 141 -6.36 0.19 19.48
C VAL A 141 -6.26 1.54 18.77
N ARG A 142 -5.25 1.75 17.91
CA ARG A 142 -5.14 3.00 17.13
C ARG A 142 -6.38 3.24 16.27
N LEU A 143 -6.94 2.18 15.69
CA LEU A 143 -8.15 2.32 14.89
C LEU A 143 -9.39 2.60 15.75
N LEU A 144 -9.51 2.00 16.93
CA LEU A 144 -10.55 2.37 17.92
C LEU A 144 -10.49 3.85 18.26
N ILE A 145 -9.29 4.42 18.43
CA ILE A 145 -9.09 5.85 18.66
C ILE A 145 -9.56 6.69 17.46
N ILE A 146 -9.21 6.29 16.24
CA ILE A 146 -9.63 6.97 15.01
C ILE A 146 -11.17 7.02 14.90
N VAL A 147 -11.84 5.88 15.14
CA VAL A 147 -13.32 5.80 15.13
C VAL A 147 -13.98 6.34 16.41
N LYS A 148 -13.20 6.96 17.30
CA LYS A 148 -13.66 7.60 18.55
C LYS A 148 -14.28 6.68 19.59
N LYS A 149 -13.93 5.39 19.56
CA LYS A 149 -14.27 4.40 20.60
C LYS A 149 -13.25 4.45 21.73
N TYR A 150 -13.18 5.59 22.41
CA TYR A 150 -12.11 5.90 23.37
C TYR A 150 -12.17 5.04 24.63
N GLU A 151 -13.37 4.77 25.13
CA GLU A 151 -13.60 3.95 26.32
C GLU A 151 -13.15 2.51 26.09
N GLU A 152 -13.54 1.92 24.96
CA GLU A 152 -13.12 0.56 24.55
C GLU A 152 -11.60 0.48 24.38
N ALA A 153 -11.01 1.47 23.69
CA ALA A 153 -9.56 1.55 23.51
C ALA A 153 -8.81 1.60 24.86
N LYS A 154 -9.33 2.37 25.82
CA LYS A 154 -8.73 2.50 27.15
C LYS A 154 -8.84 1.20 27.96
N GLU A 155 -9.99 0.55 27.94
CA GLU A 155 -10.22 -0.72 28.66
C GLU A 155 -9.27 -1.82 28.13
N LEU A 156 -9.13 -1.92 26.80
CA LEU A 156 -8.17 -2.83 26.15
C LEU A 156 -6.71 -2.53 26.54
N LEU A 157 -6.33 -1.26 26.59
CA LEU A 157 -4.99 -0.85 27.03
C LEU A 157 -4.73 -1.25 28.48
N ASP A 158 -5.68 -1.01 29.38
CA ASP A 158 -5.57 -1.38 30.79
C ASP A 158 -5.41 -2.90 30.99
N GLU A 159 -6.20 -3.71 30.30
CA GLU A 159 -6.11 -5.18 30.34
C GLU A 159 -4.76 -5.71 29.79
N SER A 160 -4.17 -4.99 28.84
CA SER A 160 -2.96 -5.45 28.14
C SER A 160 -1.66 -5.26 28.94
N LYS A 161 -1.65 -4.47 30.02
CA LYS A 161 -0.43 -4.07 30.76
C LYS A 161 0.32 -5.22 31.43
N GLU A 162 -0.40 -6.22 31.91
CA GLU A 162 0.18 -7.44 32.50
C GLU A 162 0.81 -8.33 31.42
N LYS A 163 0.33 -8.21 30.17
CA LYS A 163 0.70 -9.04 29.04
C LYS A 163 1.88 -8.46 28.25
N PHE A 164 1.77 -7.20 27.85
CA PHE A 164 2.76 -6.51 27.03
C PHE A 164 3.73 -5.73 27.92
N THR A 165 4.74 -6.46 28.39
CA THR A 165 5.65 -5.99 29.44
C THR A 165 7.01 -5.49 28.93
N GLN A 166 7.27 -5.56 27.62
CA GLN A 166 8.48 -5.00 27.02
C GLN A 166 8.46 -3.47 27.12
N ASP A 167 9.64 -2.84 27.15
CA ASP A 167 9.74 -1.40 27.34
C ASP A 167 9.10 -0.60 26.19
N ASP A 168 9.23 -1.08 24.96
CA ASP A 168 8.60 -0.47 23.79
C ASP A 168 7.06 -0.58 23.83
N ASP A 169 6.53 -1.69 24.33
CA ASP A 169 5.10 -1.89 24.51
C ASP A 169 4.55 -0.94 25.58
N LYS A 170 5.18 -0.90 26.76
CA LYS A 170 4.80 0.00 27.86
C LYS A 170 4.82 1.47 27.42
N LYS A 171 5.84 1.84 26.63
CA LYS A 171 5.93 3.18 26.05
C LYS A 171 4.76 3.45 25.12
N THR A 172 4.47 2.52 24.21
CA THR A 172 3.35 2.64 23.26
C THR A 172 2.00 2.73 23.98
N ILE A 173 1.76 1.90 25.00
CA ILE A 173 0.57 1.97 25.85
C ILE A 173 0.46 3.36 26.48
N SER A 174 1.51 3.85 27.14
CA SER A 174 1.50 5.17 27.79
C SER A 174 1.25 6.32 26.80
N GLU A 175 1.77 6.23 25.58
CA GLU A 175 1.54 7.22 24.53
C GLU A 175 0.07 7.24 24.08
N LEU A 176 -0.53 6.06 23.83
CA LEU A 176 -1.93 5.94 23.43
C LEU A 176 -2.89 6.36 24.54
N GLU A 177 -2.61 6.04 25.80
CA GLU A 177 -3.41 6.49 26.95
C GLU A 177 -3.42 8.01 27.07
N LYS A 178 -2.25 8.66 26.92
CA LYS A 178 -2.15 10.13 26.92
C LYS A 178 -2.88 10.75 25.74
N GLU A 179 -2.86 10.10 24.58
CA GLU A 179 -3.63 10.55 23.42
C GLU A 179 -5.13 10.50 23.71
N ILE A 180 -5.63 9.37 24.23
CA ILE A 180 -7.03 9.20 24.62
C ILE A 180 -7.44 10.24 25.68
N GLU A 181 -6.63 10.46 26.71
CA GLU A 181 -6.91 11.45 27.77
C GLU A 181 -7.04 12.87 27.20
N ARG A 182 -6.17 13.25 26.26
CA ARG A 182 -6.24 14.55 25.57
C ARG A 182 -7.46 14.67 24.68
N LEU A 183 -7.87 13.59 24.01
CA LEU A 183 -9.05 13.58 23.15
C LEU A 183 -10.35 13.66 23.96
N LEU A 184 -10.40 13.04 25.15
CA LEU A 184 -11.53 13.13 26.08
C LEU A 184 -11.59 14.49 26.81
N ASN A 185 -10.43 15.11 27.08
CA ASN A 185 -10.33 16.39 27.75
C ASN A 185 -9.60 17.42 26.87
N PRO A 186 -10.22 17.88 25.76
CA PRO A 186 -9.57 18.79 24.84
C PRO A 186 -9.25 20.12 25.56
N PRO A 187 -8.03 20.67 25.41
CA PRO A 187 -7.67 21.91 26.06
C PRO A 187 -8.62 23.04 25.66
N GLU A 188 -9.05 23.85 26.63
CA GLU A 188 -9.87 25.02 26.36
C GLU A 188 -9.13 25.95 25.39
N ILE A 189 -9.67 26.10 24.18
CA ILE A 189 -9.15 27.07 23.22
C ILE A 189 -9.43 28.45 23.80
N LYS A 190 -8.42 29.09 24.39
CA LYS A 190 -8.48 30.51 24.72
C LYS A 190 -8.73 31.26 23.42
N LYS A 191 -9.98 31.69 23.20
CA LYS A 191 -10.33 32.65 22.17
C LYS A 191 -9.51 33.90 22.44
N GLU A 192 -8.43 34.11 21.70
CA GLU A 192 -7.75 35.40 21.65
C GLU A 192 -8.76 36.42 21.15
N VAL A 193 -9.32 37.18 22.09
CA VAL A 193 -10.18 38.31 21.82
C VAL A 193 -9.31 39.34 21.09
N LYS A 194 -9.48 39.45 19.77
CA LYS A 194 -9.02 40.60 18.98
C LYS A 194 -9.85 41.82 19.38
N ALA A 195 -9.54 42.41 20.53
CA ALA A 195 -10.02 43.70 20.95
C ALA A 195 -8.84 44.59 21.30
N ASP A 196 -8.07 45.01 20.29
CA ASP A 196 -7.54 46.37 20.25
C ASP A 196 -6.84 46.64 18.93
N THR A 197 -7.48 47.43 18.08
CA THR A 197 -6.86 48.41 17.17
C THR A 197 -7.98 49.19 16.47
N ASN A 198 -8.92 49.71 17.28
CA ASN A 198 -9.84 50.74 16.83
C ASN A 198 -9.72 51.97 17.73
N LYS A 199 -8.48 52.43 17.94
CA LYS A 199 -8.15 53.73 18.54
C LYS A 199 -6.83 54.22 17.95
N LYS A 200 -6.93 55.07 16.92
CA LYS A 200 -6.05 56.20 16.55
C LYS A 200 -6.09 56.45 15.04
N LYS A 201 -7.19 57.07 14.59
CA LYS A 201 -7.19 58.00 13.46
C LYS A 201 -8.17 59.12 13.80
N ASN A 202 -7.69 60.06 14.60
CA ASN A 202 -8.11 61.46 14.60
C ASN A 202 -6.84 62.27 14.40
#